data_AF-A0A9X2JEI0-F1
#
_entry.id   AF-A0A9X2JEI0-F1
#
_cell.length_a   1.000
_cell.length_b   1.000
_cell.length_c   1.000
_cell.angle_alpha   90.00
_cell.angle_beta   90.00
_cell.angle_gamma   90.00
#
_symmetry.space_group_name_H-M   'P 1'
#
loop_
_entity.id
_entity.type
_entity.pdbx_description
1 polymer ?
#
loop_
_entity_poly.entity_id
_entity_poly.type
_entity_poly.pdbx_seq_one_letter_code
_entity_poly.pdbx_strand_id
1 'polypeptide(L)' 'MKKFNEFKALLASLEGDADKFYNKGNNAAGTRVRKGMQDLKNLAQEIRMEIQDTKNKAEA' A
#
# COMPACT_ATOMS: atom_id res chain seq x y z
N MET A 1 -0.55 12.29 7.67
CA MET A 1 -1.36 12.48 6.43
C MET A 1 -0.60 12.21 5.13
N LYS A 2 0.65 12.68 4.97
CA LYS A 2 1.45 12.44 3.75
C LYS A 2 1.52 10.95 3.34
N LYS A 3 1.96 10.08 4.26
CA LYS A 3 2.04 8.62 4.02
C LYS A 3 0.70 7.96 3.67
N PHE A 4 -0.39 8.46 4.25
CA PHE A 4 -1.73 7.95 3.96
C PHE A 4 -2.18 8.27 2.52
N ASN A 5 -1.79 9.45 2.00
CA ASN A 5 -2.04 9.81 0.61
C ASN A 5 -1.18 8.98 -0.34
N GLU A 6 0.08 8.71 0.02
CA GLU A 6 0.97 7.81 -0.72
C GLU A 6 0.38 6.39 -0.81
N PHE A 7 -0.22 5.89 0.28
CA PHE A 7 -0.90 4.60 0.29
C PHE A 7 -2.06 4.55 -0.71
N LYS A 8 -2.91 5.58 -0.72
CA LYS A 8 -4.03 5.68 -1.67
C LYS A 8 -3.54 5.75 -3.12
N ALA A 9 -2.50 6.53 -3.38
CA ALA A 9 -1.93 6.66 -4.72
C ALA A 9 -1.35 5.32 -5.22
N LEU A 10 -0.61 4.61 -4.35
CA LEU A 10 -0.07 3.29 -4.68
C LEU A 10 -1.20 2.30 -4.96
N LEU A 11 -2.24 2.25 -4.12
CA LEU A 11 -3.39 1.37 -4.35
C LEU A 11 -4.07 1.64 -5.71
N ALA A 12 -4.36 2.91 -6.01
CA ALA A 12 -4.97 3.29 -7.28
C ALA A 12 -4.10 2.90 -8.48
N SER A 13 -2.77 3.03 -8.36
CA SER A 13 -1.85 2.66 -9.44
C SER A 13 -1.86 1.15 -9.77
N LEU A 14 -2.28 0.30 -8.83
CA LEU A 14 -2.30 -1.15 -9.02
C LEU A 14 -3.58 -1.66 -9.70
N GLU A 15 -4.64 -0.86 -9.78
CA GLU A 15 -5.94 -1.27 -10.33
C GLU A 15 -5.81 -1.81 -11.76
N GLY A 16 -5.04 -1.12 -12.61
CA GLY A 16 -4.84 -1.52 -13.99
C GLY A 16 -4.09 -2.85 -14.14
N ASP A 17 -3.12 -3.15 -13.27
CA ASP A 17 -2.45 -4.44 -13.27
C ASP A 17 -3.30 -5.53 -12.61
N ALA A 18 -4.14 -5.19 -11.63
CA ALA A 18 -5.11 -6.10 -11.04
C ALA A 18 -6.13 -6.56 -12.08
N ASP A 19 -6.72 -5.65 -12.86
CA ASP A 19 -7.62 -6.00 -13.98
C ASP A 19 -6.93 -6.93 -14.98
N LYS A 20 -5.72 -6.58 -15.42
CA LYS A 20 -4.94 -7.41 -16.35
C LYS A 20 -4.65 -8.80 -15.79
N PHE A 21 -4.40 -8.94 -14.50
CA PHE A 21 -4.16 -10.23 -13.87
C PHE A 21 -5.45 -11.05 -13.74
N TYR A 22 -6.46 -10.51 -13.05
CA TYR A 22 -7.69 -11.24 -12.70
C TYR A 22 -8.61 -11.51 -13.90
N ASN A 23 -8.69 -10.57 -14.85
CA ASN A 23 -9.63 -10.68 -15.97
C ASN A 23 -8.95 -11.11 -17.28
N LYS A 24 -7.64 -10.88 -17.43
CA LYS A 24 -6.91 -11.13 -18.69
C LYS A 24 -5.79 -12.15 -18.57
N GLY A 25 -5.60 -12.78 -17.40
CA GLY A 25 -4.62 -13.84 -17.18
C GLY A 25 -3.15 -13.39 -17.33
N ASN A 26 -2.87 -12.09 -17.19
CA ASN A 26 -1.51 -11.57 -17.38
C ASN A 26 -0.61 -11.84 -16.15
N ASN A 27 0.25 -12.85 -16.25
CA ASN A 27 1.18 -13.24 -15.17
C ASN A 27 2.19 -12.15 -14.77
N ALA A 28 2.64 -11.33 -15.72
CA ALA A 28 3.56 -10.23 -15.41
C ALA A 28 2.85 -9.12 -14.60
N ALA A 29 1.58 -8.85 -14.90
CA ALA A 29 0.75 -7.96 -14.11
C ALA A 29 0.54 -8.52 -12.69
N GLY A 30 0.31 -9.83 -12.55
CA GLY A 30 0.24 -10.50 -11.24
C GLY A 30 1.52 -10.33 -10.40
N THR A 31 2.69 -10.41 -11.04
CA THR A 31 3.98 -10.14 -10.35
C THR A 31 4.07 -8.70 -9.84
N ARG A 32 3.63 -7.73 -10.64
CA ARG A 32 3.60 -6.31 -10.24
C ARG A 32 2.60 -6.05 -9.12
N VAL A 33 1.38 -6.59 -9.20
CA VAL A 33 0.37 -6.50 -8.13
C VAL A 33 0.92 -7.08 -6.84
N ARG A 34 1.51 -8.29 -6.87
CA ARG A 34 2.07 -8.92 -5.67
C ARG A 34 3.15 -8.06 -5.01
N LYS A 35 4.05 -7.47 -5.80
CA LYS A 35 5.08 -6.56 -5.29
C LYS A 35 4.46 -5.29 -4.70
N GLY A 36 3.54 -4.65 -5.43
CA GLY A 36 2.83 -3.46 -4.95
C GLY A 36 2.04 -3.70 -3.66
N MET A 37 1.42 -4.87 -3.50
CA MET A 37 0.75 -5.26 -2.26
C MET A 37 1.72 -5.43 -1.09
N GLN A 38 2.94 -5.91 -1.35
CA GLN A 38 3.99 -5.97 -0.33
C GLN A 38 4.45 -4.57 0.10
N ASP A 39 4.54 -3.62 -0.84
CA ASP A 39 4.85 -2.23 -0.57
C ASP A 39 3.72 -1.55 0.23
N LEU A 40 2.45 -1.80 -0.13
CA LEU A 40 1.28 -1.33 0.63
C LEU A 40 1.28 -1.85 2.07
N LYS A 41 1.60 -3.13 2.29
CA LYS A 41 1.71 -3.70 3.64
C LYS A 41 2.74 -2.95 4.48
N ASN A 42 3.91 -2.67 3.90
CA ASN A 42 4.97 -1.95 4.61
C ASN A 42 4.53 -0.53 4.95
N LEU A 43 3.95 0.19 3.99
CA LEU A 43 3.48 1.56 4.19
C LEU A 43 2.35 1.64 5.23
N ALA A 44 1.43 0.67 5.23
CA ALA A 44 0.38 0.57 6.25
C ALA A 44 0.98 0.37 7.66
N GLN A 45 2.01 -0.47 7.78
CA GLN A 45 2.71 -0.69 9.04
C GLN A 45 3.39 0.60 9.52
N GLU A 46 4.06 1.32 8.63
CA GLU A 46 4.68 2.61 8.96
C GLU A 46 3.68 3.64 9.46
N ILE A 47 2.53 3.77 8.79
CA ILE A 47 1.46 4.68 9.22
C ILE A 47 0.97 4.30 10.63
N ARG A 48 0.77 3.00 10.89
CA ARG A 48 0.37 2.51 12.22
C ARG A 48 1.40 2.88 13.29
N MET A 49 2.68 2.67 13.03
CA MET A 49 3.76 3.01 13.97
C MET A 49 3.81 4.52 14.22
N GLU A 50 3.71 5.36 13.18
CA GLU A 50 3.67 6.81 13.32
C GLU A 50 2.52 7.28 14.22
N ILE A 51 1.33 6.68 14.10
CA ILE A 51 0.18 6.96 14.96
C ILE A 51 0.48 6.57 16.41
N GLN A 52 1.03 5.36 16.63
CA GLN A 52 1.35 4.88 17.97
C GLN A 52 2.41 5.78 18.65
N ASP A 53 3.47 6.12 17.93
CA ASP A 53 4.55 6.96 18.44
C ASP A 53 4.04 8.38 18.76
N THR A 54 3.14 8.91 17.94
CA THR A 54 2.51 10.21 18.20
C THR A 54 1.66 10.19 19.46
N LYS A 55 0.89 9.12 19.69
CA LYS A 55 0.13 8.95 20.95
C LYS A 55 1.04 8.87 22.16
N ASN A 56 2.06 8.00 22.11
CA ASN A 56 2.99 7.80 23.21
C ASN A 56 3.76 9.08 23.57
N LYS A 57 4.09 9.93 22.59
CA LYS A 57 4.73 11.24 22.82
C LYS A 57 3.79 12.30 23.38
N ALA A 58 2.48 12.20 23.13
CA ALA A 58 1.49 13.12 23.69
C ALA A 58 1.11 12.77 25.14
N GLU A 59 1.41 11.55 25.57
CA GLU A 59 1.16 11.04 26.93
C GLU A 59 2.37 11.23 27.87
N ALA A 60 3.52 11.67 27.36
CA ALA A 60 4.75 11.96 28.10
C ALA A 60 4.95 13.47 28.33
#